data_AF-A0AA47M7U0-F1
#
_entry.id   AF-A0AA47M7U0-F1
#
_cell.length_a   1.000
_cell.length_b   1.000
_cell.length_c   1.000
_cell.angle_alpha   90.00
_cell.angle_beta   90.00
_cell.angle_gamma   90.00
#
_symmetry.space_group_name_H-M   'P 1'
#
loop_
_entity.id
_entity.type
_entity.pdbx_description
1 polymer ?
#
loop_
_entity_poly.entity_id
_entity_poly.type
_entity_poly.pdbx_seq_one_letter_code
_entity_poly.pdbx_strand_id
1 'polypeptide(L)'
;MGETGTEAPPLARAETRPAEAHRGAARCGGGRDSGLDADPLDVAAEEEEEKGGGRRSKEEEEKDDHEVIRKRLLIDGDGAGDDRRINVLLKSFTKWCTSPNAPEEGFTQYQRMLSTLAQCEFSMIKTLMVYDMNIREMENYEKIYSNIEENITSAHENISECKKEIQRAKRIRKNRQEYDALAKVIQQHPDRHETLKQLEALDKELQQLSDIKENVDAKLELRKKQFHVLLSTIQELQQTLDNDDKLENDGNSQESPMENGE
;
A
#
# COMPACT_ATOMS: atom_id res chain seq x y z
N MET A 1 51.26 6.63 12.48
CA MET A 1 50.10 7.49 12.83
C MET A 1 49.79 8.28 11.57
N GLY A 2 48.95 7.85 10.63
CA GLY A 2 47.65 7.22 10.80
C GLY A 2 46.60 8.21 10.27
N GLU A 3 46.71 8.59 8.99
CA GLU A 3 45.75 9.46 8.30
C GLU A 3 44.54 8.62 7.90
N THR A 4 43.41 8.80 8.57
CA THR A 4 42.14 8.16 8.19
C THR A 4 41.36 9.11 7.28
N GLY A 5 41.62 9.01 5.97
CA GLY A 5 40.72 9.51 4.94
C GLY A 5 39.40 8.74 4.99
N THR A 6 38.30 9.46 5.21
CA THR A 6 36.95 8.90 5.13
C THR A 6 36.52 8.95 3.66
N GLU A 7 36.63 7.81 2.99
CA GLU A 7 36.24 7.63 1.59
C GLU A 7 34.71 7.52 1.48
N ALA A 8 34.09 8.38 0.68
CA ALA A 8 32.66 8.38 0.41
C ALA A 8 32.30 7.28 -0.61
N PRO A 9 31.15 6.58 -0.48
CA PRO A 9 30.77 5.54 -1.43
C PRO A 9 30.26 6.11 -2.77
N PRO A 10 30.50 5.43 -3.90
CA PRO A 10 30.21 5.96 -5.23
C PRO A 10 28.71 5.93 -5.55
N LEU A 11 28.24 7.03 -6.14
CA LEU A 11 26.90 7.21 -6.69
C LEU A 11 26.65 6.22 -7.84
N ALA A 12 25.66 5.35 -7.68
CA ALA A 12 25.20 4.45 -8.74
C ALA A 12 24.58 5.27 -9.89
N ARG A 13 25.09 5.03 -11.11
CA ARG A 13 24.60 5.62 -12.35
C ARG A 13 23.16 5.19 -12.63
N ALA A 14 22.29 6.16 -12.85
CA ALA A 14 20.96 5.96 -13.39
C ALA A 14 21.06 5.57 -14.88
N GLU A 15 20.73 4.32 -15.20
CA GLU A 15 20.50 3.91 -16.57
C GLU A 15 19.12 4.39 -17.04
N THR A 16 19.15 5.25 -18.05
CA THR A 16 18.00 5.71 -18.82
C THR A 16 17.41 4.56 -19.63
N ARG A 17 16.15 4.17 -19.35
CA ARG A 17 15.35 3.30 -20.25
C ARG A 17 14.63 4.15 -21.31
N PRO A 18 14.60 3.72 -22.58
CA PRO A 18 13.94 4.45 -23.65
C PRO A 18 12.41 4.26 -23.64
N ALA A 19 11.72 5.29 -24.13
CA ALA A 19 10.28 5.38 -24.26
C ALA A 19 9.76 4.59 -25.47
N GLU A 20 8.81 3.67 -25.23
CA GLU A 20 7.96 3.13 -26.28
C GLU A 20 6.59 3.81 -26.26
N ALA A 21 6.25 4.37 -27.41
CA ALA A 21 5.02 5.08 -27.69
C ALA A 21 3.91 4.10 -28.07
N HIS A 22 2.77 4.18 -27.38
CA HIS A 22 1.50 3.76 -27.96
C HIS A 22 0.48 4.90 -27.87
N ARG A 23 0.11 5.39 -29.05
CA ARG A 23 -0.97 6.33 -29.30
C ARG A 23 -2.31 5.64 -29.06
N GLY A 24 -3.24 6.36 -28.44
CA GLY A 24 -4.65 5.98 -28.37
C GLY A 24 -5.46 7.11 -27.77
N ALA A 25 -5.77 8.12 -28.59
CA ALA A 25 -6.59 9.26 -28.21
C ALA A 25 -8.08 8.88 -28.13
N ALA A 26 -8.76 9.28 -27.06
CA ALA A 26 -10.18 9.59 -27.09
C ALA A 26 -10.49 10.72 -26.10
N ARG A 27 -11.27 11.68 -26.59
CA ARG A 27 -11.49 13.03 -26.09
C ARG A 27 -12.49 13.11 -24.93
N CYS A 28 -12.23 14.12 -24.08
CA CYS A 28 -13.12 15.14 -23.53
C CYS A 28 -14.51 14.77 -22.97
N GLY A 29 -14.74 15.22 -21.73
CA GLY A 29 -15.93 16.02 -21.43
C GLY A 29 -16.50 15.83 -20.03
N GLY A 30 -16.53 16.91 -19.25
CA GLY A 30 -17.51 17.10 -18.18
C GLY A 30 -16.91 17.24 -16.78
N GLY A 31 -16.56 18.46 -16.42
CA GLY A 31 -16.45 18.83 -15.02
C GLY A 31 -17.79 18.64 -14.31
N ARG A 32 -17.73 18.08 -13.11
CA ARG A 32 -18.71 18.32 -12.06
C ARG A 32 -17.96 18.46 -10.75
N ASP A 33 -17.82 19.72 -10.39
CA ASP A 33 -17.60 20.20 -9.04
C ASP A 33 -18.90 19.98 -8.26
N SER A 34 -18.84 19.16 -7.21
CA SER A 34 -19.87 19.11 -6.17
C SER A 34 -19.34 18.36 -4.95
N GLY A 35 -19.20 19.08 -3.84
CA GLY A 35 -19.34 18.64 -2.43
C GLY A 35 -18.56 17.38 -2.03
N LEU A 36 -17.51 17.47 -1.22
CA LEU A 36 -17.65 17.58 0.23
C LEU A 36 -18.82 16.75 0.78
N ASP A 37 -18.67 15.43 0.75
CA ASP A 37 -19.05 14.60 1.88
C ASP A 37 -17.85 13.73 2.25
N ALA A 38 -17.28 14.07 3.39
CA ALA A 38 -16.27 13.27 4.06
C ALA A 38 -16.99 12.04 4.61
N ASP A 39 -16.78 10.87 4.02
CA ASP A 39 -17.15 9.61 4.67
C ASP A 39 -16.16 9.34 5.81
N PRO A 40 -16.62 9.33 7.08
CA PRO A 40 -15.83 8.82 8.18
C PRO A 40 -16.03 7.30 8.20
N LEU A 41 -15.23 6.57 7.41
CA LEU A 41 -15.02 5.15 7.70
C LEU A 41 -13.97 5.05 8.78
N ASP A 42 -14.50 5.28 9.98
CA ASP A 42 -13.90 4.97 11.26
C ASP A 42 -13.62 3.47 11.37
N VAL A 43 -12.66 3.19 12.22
CA VAL A 43 -11.95 1.92 12.37
C VAL A 43 -12.88 0.86 12.97
N ALA A 44 -13.36 -0.08 12.15
CA ALA A 44 -13.75 -1.41 12.64
C ALA A 44 -12.58 -2.37 12.36
N ALA A 45 -11.71 -2.52 13.35
CA ALA A 45 -10.86 -3.70 13.45
C ALA A 45 -11.78 -4.84 13.90
N GLU A 46 -12.20 -5.68 12.96
CA GLU A 46 -12.83 -6.95 13.31
C GLU A 46 -11.73 -7.89 13.82
N GLU A 47 -11.62 -7.97 15.15
CA GLU A 47 -11.03 -9.11 15.83
C GLU A 47 -11.99 -10.30 15.66
N GLU A 48 -11.71 -11.15 14.68
CA GLU A 48 -12.32 -12.48 14.57
C GLU A 48 -11.77 -13.36 15.70
N GLU A 49 -12.50 -13.44 16.81
CA GLU A 49 -12.30 -14.45 17.86
C GLU A 49 -12.63 -15.85 17.32
N GLU A 50 -11.60 -16.69 17.20
CA GLU A 50 -11.74 -18.11 16.90
C GLU A 50 -12.33 -18.85 18.12
N LYS A 51 -13.66 -19.06 18.15
CA LYS A 51 -14.32 -19.88 19.17
C LYS A 51 -14.00 -21.38 18.98
N GLY A 52 -12.88 -21.81 19.56
CA GLY A 52 -12.45 -23.21 19.65
C GLY A 52 -13.17 -24.03 20.72
N GLY A 53 -14.50 -24.16 20.65
CA GLY A 53 -15.31 -24.86 21.66
C GLY A 53 -16.42 -25.72 21.07
N GLY A 54 -16.08 -26.80 20.35
CA GLY A 54 -17.10 -27.70 19.78
C GLY A 54 -16.60 -28.97 19.07
N ARG A 55 -15.29 -29.15 18.87
CA ARG A 55 -14.77 -30.31 18.10
C ARG A 55 -14.93 -31.66 18.80
N ARG A 56 -14.74 -31.71 20.12
CA ARG A 56 -14.60 -32.99 20.85
C ARG A 56 -15.91 -33.80 20.95
N SER A 57 -17.07 -33.15 20.99
CA SER A 57 -18.38 -33.83 21.05
C SER A 57 -18.84 -34.39 19.70
N LYS A 58 -18.40 -33.75 18.61
CA LYS A 58 -18.79 -34.11 17.25
C LYS A 58 -18.01 -35.33 16.73
N GLU A 59 -16.75 -35.47 17.15
CA GLU A 59 -15.88 -36.62 16.83
C GLU A 59 -16.36 -37.93 17.47
N GLU A 60 -16.98 -37.88 18.66
CA GLU A 60 -17.54 -39.08 19.32
C GLU A 60 -18.84 -39.56 18.66
N GLU A 61 -19.67 -38.63 18.17
CA GLU A 61 -20.93 -38.91 17.46
C GLU A 61 -20.68 -39.50 16.05
N GLU A 62 -19.73 -38.94 15.28
CA GLU A 62 -19.34 -39.49 13.97
C GLU A 62 -18.83 -40.94 14.05
N LYS A 63 -18.14 -41.29 15.14
CA LYS A 63 -17.58 -42.63 15.33
C LYS A 63 -18.68 -43.69 15.52
N ASP A 64 -19.77 -43.35 16.20
CA ASP A 64 -20.91 -44.26 16.43
C ASP A 64 -21.67 -44.51 15.11
N ASP A 65 -21.87 -43.46 14.30
CA ASP A 65 -22.50 -43.56 12.99
C ASP A 65 -21.72 -44.47 12.02
N HIS A 66 -20.40 -44.31 11.96
CA HIS A 66 -19.55 -45.20 11.16
C HIS A 66 -19.64 -46.66 11.60
N GLU A 67 -19.81 -46.92 12.90
CA GLU A 67 -19.96 -48.27 13.43
C GLU A 67 -21.33 -48.88 13.11
N VAL A 68 -22.40 -48.09 13.18
CA VAL A 68 -23.76 -48.48 12.79
C VAL A 68 -23.82 -48.80 11.29
N ILE A 69 -23.25 -47.94 10.44
CA ILE A 69 -23.19 -48.15 8.98
C ILE A 69 -22.40 -49.42 8.65
N ARG A 70 -21.25 -49.65 9.32
CA ARG A 70 -20.45 -50.86 9.13
C ARG A 70 -21.23 -52.12 9.52
N LYS A 71 -21.92 -52.12 10.67
CA LYS A 71 -22.75 -53.25 11.11
C LYS A 71 -23.90 -53.50 10.14
N ARG A 72 -24.55 -52.45 9.62
CA ARG A 72 -25.62 -52.55 8.63
C ARG A 72 -25.14 -53.17 7.32
N LEU A 73 -24.01 -52.72 6.80
CA LEU A 73 -23.40 -53.27 5.59
C LEU A 73 -22.96 -54.73 5.73
N LEU A 74 -22.50 -55.16 6.91
CA LEU A 74 -22.18 -56.57 7.17
C LEU A 74 -23.42 -57.48 7.21
N ILE A 75 -24.56 -56.97 7.67
CA ILE A 75 -25.80 -57.73 7.79
C ILE A 75 -26.61 -57.74 6.48
N ASP A 76 -26.65 -56.62 5.77
CA ASP A 76 -27.39 -56.46 4.51
C ASP A 76 -26.54 -56.78 3.27
N GLY A 77 -25.24 -56.97 3.43
CA GLY A 77 -24.37 -57.48 2.37
C GLY A 77 -24.83 -58.88 1.96
N ASP A 78 -24.90 -59.11 0.65
CA ASP A 78 -25.29 -60.35 -0.08
C ASP A 78 -24.76 -61.69 0.53
N GLY A 79 -23.80 -61.64 1.47
CA GLY A 79 -23.13 -62.76 2.11
C GLY A 79 -23.98 -63.65 3.01
N ALA A 80 -25.11 -63.19 3.56
CA ALA A 80 -26.02 -64.07 4.31
C ALA A 80 -26.81 -65.05 3.39
N GLY A 81 -26.97 -64.68 2.11
CA GLY A 81 -27.65 -65.52 1.11
C GLY A 81 -26.76 -66.64 0.57
N ASP A 82 -25.46 -66.37 0.41
CA ASP A 82 -24.50 -67.34 -0.13
C ASP A 82 -24.23 -68.52 0.79
N ASP A 83 -24.00 -68.29 2.08
CA ASP A 83 -23.83 -69.39 3.04
C ASP A 83 -25.06 -70.31 3.07
N ARG A 84 -26.27 -69.72 3.00
CA ARG A 84 -27.52 -70.48 2.89
C ARG A 84 -27.58 -71.29 1.59
N ARG A 85 -27.20 -70.71 0.44
CA ARG A 85 -27.18 -71.39 -0.87
C ARG A 85 -26.22 -72.58 -0.85
N ILE A 86 -25.00 -72.39 -0.33
CA ILE A 86 -23.97 -73.43 -0.22
C ILE A 86 -24.44 -74.55 0.70
N ASN A 87 -25.02 -74.22 1.86
CA ASN A 87 -25.59 -75.21 2.77
C ASN A 87 -26.75 -76.02 2.15
N VAL A 88 -27.59 -75.39 1.32
CA VAL A 88 -28.67 -76.08 0.59
C VAL A 88 -28.11 -76.99 -0.50
N LEU A 89 -27.07 -76.56 -1.23
CA LEU A 89 -26.38 -77.38 -2.21
C LEU A 89 -25.76 -78.62 -1.55
N LEU A 90 -25.07 -78.44 -0.42
CA LEU A 90 -24.45 -79.53 0.34
C LEU A 90 -25.50 -80.56 0.80
N LYS A 91 -26.61 -80.11 1.41
CA LYS A 91 -27.71 -81.00 1.83
C LYS A 91 -28.34 -81.73 0.63
N SER A 92 -28.51 -81.03 -0.49
CA SER A 92 -29.06 -81.61 -1.73
C SER A 92 -28.15 -82.69 -2.30
N PHE A 93 -26.83 -82.47 -2.26
CA PHE A 93 -25.81 -83.42 -2.68
C PHE A 93 -25.79 -84.66 -1.79
N THR A 94 -25.74 -84.49 -0.46
CA THR A 94 -25.76 -85.62 0.48
C THR A 94 -27.02 -86.47 0.32
N LYS A 95 -28.18 -85.84 0.12
CA LYS A 95 -29.44 -86.54 -0.14
C LYS A 95 -29.43 -87.29 -1.47
N TRP A 96 -28.87 -86.68 -2.53
CA TRP A 96 -28.75 -87.30 -3.84
C TRP A 96 -27.84 -88.55 -3.81
N CYS A 97 -26.77 -88.54 -3.01
CA CYS A 97 -25.86 -89.68 -2.86
C CYS A 97 -26.44 -90.86 -2.06
N THR A 98 -27.42 -90.61 -1.19
CA THR A 98 -27.93 -91.60 -0.22
C THR A 98 -29.32 -92.15 -0.55
N SER A 99 -30.01 -91.55 -1.52
CA SER A 99 -31.38 -91.91 -1.87
C SER A 99 -31.43 -92.86 -3.07
N PRO A 100 -32.15 -94.00 -3.00
CA PRO A 100 -32.39 -94.88 -4.14
C PRO A 100 -33.39 -94.21 -5.10
N ASN A 101 -32.91 -93.26 -5.90
CA ASN A 101 -33.73 -92.47 -6.80
C ASN A 101 -34.00 -93.22 -8.11
N ALA A 102 -35.19 -93.02 -8.69
CA ALA A 102 -35.42 -93.39 -10.09
C ALA A 102 -34.45 -92.61 -11.01
N PRO A 103 -33.99 -93.19 -12.14
CA PRO A 103 -33.01 -92.55 -13.01
C PRO A 103 -33.38 -91.13 -13.47
N GLU A 104 -34.67 -90.88 -13.71
CA GLU A 104 -35.21 -89.59 -14.17
C GLU A 104 -35.23 -88.51 -13.06
N GLU A 105 -35.59 -88.90 -11.84
CA GLU A 105 -35.59 -88.02 -10.67
C GLU A 105 -34.16 -87.66 -10.24
N GLY A 106 -33.25 -88.64 -10.29
CA GLY A 106 -31.84 -88.45 -10.03
C GLY A 106 -31.18 -87.44 -10.99
N PHE A 107 -31.50 -87.53 -12.28
CA PHE A 107 -31.00 -86.57 -13.29
C PHE A 107 -31.55 -85.15 -13.07
N THR A 108 -32.84 -85.02 -12.75
CA THR A 108 -33.45 -83.72 -12.46
C THR A 108 -32.82 -83.05 -11.23
N GLN A 109 -32.56 -83.84 -10.17
CA GLN A 109 -31.89 -83.33 -8.97
C GLN A 109 -30.44 -82.92 -9.24
N TYR A 110 -29.72 -83.66 -10.09
CA TYR A 110 -28.37 -83.30 -10.54
C TYR A 110 -28.35 -81.96 -11.30
N GLN A 111 -29.26 -81.74 -12.24
CA GLN A 111 -29.37 -80.47 -12.97
C GLN A 111 -29.65 -79.28 -12.04
N ARG A 112 -30.49 -79.46 -11.02
CA ARG A 112 -30.75 -78.43 -9.99
C ARG A 112 -29.50 -78.10 -9.17
N MET A 113 -28.70 -79.12 -8.81
CA MET A 113 -27.43 -78.91 -8.10
C MET A 113 -26.42 -78.15 -8.97
N LEU A 114 -26.29 -78.50 -10.26
CA LEU A 114 -25.44 -77.76 -11.20
C LEU A 114 -25.87 -76.29 -11.33
N SER A 115 -27.18 -76.04 -11.45
CA SER A 115 -27.70 -74.67 -11.52
C SER A 115 -27.40 -73.88 -10.24
N THR A 116 -27.52 -74.50 -9.07
CA THR A 116 -27.19 -73.88 -7.79
C THR A 116 -25.68 -73.60 -7.67
N LEU A 117 -24.84 -74.51 -8.14
CA LEU A 117 -23.38 -74.32 -8.18
C LEU A 117 -22.99 -73.13 -9.07
N ALA A 118 -23.55 -73.05 -10.28
CA ALA A 118 -23.32 -71.93 -11.18
C ALA A 118 -23.74 -70.57 -10.58
N GLN A 119 -24.82 -70.54 -9.79
CA GLN A 119 -25.23 -69.34 -9.06
C GLN A 119 -24.24 -68.94 -7.96
N CYS A 120 -23.70 -69.92 -7.22
CA CYS A 120 -22.64 -69.67 -6.22
C CYS A 120 -21.37 -69.10 -6.88
N GLU A 121 -20.94 -69.69 -8.00
CA GLU A 121 -19.79 -69.21 -8.77
C GLU A 121 -20.00 -67.78 -9.26
N PHE A 122 -21.18 -67.47 -9.81
CA PHE A 122 -21.53 -66.12 -10.25
C PHE A 122 -21.51 -65.11 -9.09
N SER A 123 -22.07 -65.48 -7.93
CA SER A 123 -22.06 -64.62 -6.73
C SER A 123 -20.64 -64.32 -6.24
N MET A 124 -19.77 -65.33 -6.28
CA MET A 124 -18.35 -65.17 -5.91
C MET A 124 -17.65 -64.17 -6.83
N ILE A 125 -17.81 -64.32 -8.15
CA ILE A 125 -17.20 -63.40 -9.14
C ILE A 125 -17.75 -61.99 -8.96
N LYS A 126 -19.07 -61.83 -8.78
CA LYS A 126 -19.70 -60.54 -8.52
C LYS A 126 -19.11 -59.86 -7.29
N THR A 127 -18.89 -60.61 -6.20
CA THR A 127 -18.31 -60.10 -4.95
C THR A 127 -16.89 -59.58 -5.17
N LEU A 128 -16.07 -60.31 -5.94
CA LEU A 128 -14.71 -59.87 -6.28
C LEU A 128 -14.73 -58.58 -7.13
N MET A 129 -15.63 -58.47 -8.10
CA MET A 129 -15.77 -57.26 -8.92
C MET A 129 -16.20 -56.04 -8.11
N VAL A 130 -17.12 -56.23 -7.15
CA VAL A 130 -17.54 -55.17 -6.22
C VAL A 130 -16.38 -54.77 -5.32
N TYR A 131 -15.58 -55.72 -4.84
CA TYR A 131 -14.38 -55.44 -4.06
C TYR A 131 -13.36 -54.59 -4.86
N ASP A 132 -13.06 -54.97 -6.11
CA ASP A 132 -12.14 -54.22 -6.97
C ASP A 132 -12.68 -52.81 -7.32
N MET A 133 -14.01 -52.69 -7.48
CA MET A 133 -14.66 -51.39 -7.62
C MET A 133 -14.48 -50.54 -6.35
N ASN A 134 -14.68 -51.11 -5.17
CA ASN A 134 -14.53 -50.40 -3.90
C ASN A 134 -13.08 -49.94 -3.67
N ILE A 135 -12.07 -50.73 -4.05
CA ILE A 135 -10.66 -50.30 -4.00
C ILE A 135 -10.46 -49.03 -4.84
N ARG A 136 -10.90 -49.05 -6.10
CA ARG A 136 -10.76 -47.89 -6.99
C ARG A 136 -11.50 -46.66 -6.47
N GLU A 137 -12.66 -46.86 -5.84
CA GLU A 137 -13.43 -45.78 -5.24
C GLU A 137 -12.72 -45.20 -4.00
N MET A 138 -12.10 -46.03 -3.16
CA MET A 138 -11.27 -45.56 -2.05
C MET A 138 -10.08 -44.72 -2.53
N GLU A 139 -9.37 -45.17 -3.58
CA GLU A 139 -8.29 -44.38 -4.19
C GLU A 139 -8.77 -43.05 -4.77
N ASN A 140 -9.99 -43.02 -5.31
CA ASN A 140 -10.60 -41.80 -5.82
C ASN A 140 -10.92 -40.83 -4.68
N TYR A 141 -11.49 -41.30 -3.57
CA TYR A 141 -11.74 -40.47 -2.40
C TYR A 141 -10.45 -39.91 -1.82
N GLU A 142 -9.39 -40.70 -1.71
CA GLU A 142 -8.09 -40.22 -1.22
C GLU A 142 -7.55 -39.06 -2.09
N LYS A 143 -7.68 -39.16 -3.41
CA LYS A 143 -7.32 -38.06 -4.34
C LYS A 143 -8.17 -36.82 -4.13
N ILE A 144 -9.48 -37.00 -3.94
CA ILE A 144 -10.40 -35.88 -3.68
C ILE A 144 -10.03 -35.19 -2.36
N TYR A 145 -9.76 -35.96 -1.30
CA TYR A 145 -9.31 -35.41 -0.02
C TYR A 145 -8.03 -34.60 -0.16
N SER A 146 -7.02 -35.15 -0.82
CA SER A 146 -5.75 -34.44 -1.06
C SER A 146 -5.96 -33.15 -1.86
N ASN A 147 -6.82 -33.16 -2.89
CA ASN A 147 -7.14 -31.97 -3.67
C ASN A 147 -7.87 -30.90 -2.82
N ILE A 148 -8.79 -31.31 -1.96
CA ILE A 148 -9.49 -30.40 -1.05
C ILE A 148 -8.49 -29.75 -0.08
N GLU A 149 -7.57 -30.52 0.50
CA GLU A 149 -6.52 -29.99 1.39
C GLU A 149 -5.60 -28.99 0.69
N GLU A 150 -5.21 -29.27 -0.56
CA GLU A 150 -4.41 -28.35 -1.38
C GLU A 150 -5.18 -27.05 -1.66
N ASN A 151 -6.45 -27.14 -2.04
CA ASN A 151 -7.30 -25.97 -2.29
C ASN A 151 -7.50 -25.13 -1.03
N ILE A 152 -7.69 -25.77 0.13
CA ILE A 152 -7.79 -25.08 1.43
C ILE A 152 -6.49 -24.33 1.72
N THR A 153 -5.35 -24.99 1.54
CA THR A 153 -4.03 -24.39 1.76
C THR A 153 -3.80 -23.19 0.85
N SER A 154 -4.12 -23.32 -0.45
CA SER A 154 -4.03 -22.23 -1.42
C SER A 154 -4.97 -21.07 -1.06
N ALA A 155 -6.21 -21.35 -0.63
CA ALA A 155 -7.13 -20.32 -0.19
C ALA A 155 -6.61 -19.55 1.02
N HIS A 156 -6.00 -20.23 2.00
CA HIS A 156 -5.35 -19.58 3.14
C HIS A 156 -4.18 -18.68 2.73
N GLU A 157 -3.37 -19.11 1.76
CA GLU A 157 -2.27 -18.30 1.23
C GLU A 157 -2.81 -17.04 0.53
N ASN A 158 -3.82 -17.18 -0.33
CA ASN A 158 -4.46 -16.04 -1.01
C ASN A 158 -5.05 -15.04 -0.01
N ILE A 159 -5.70 -15.52 1.06
CA ILE A 159 -6.22 -14.65 2.14
C ILE A 159 -5.08 -13.88 2.81
N SER A 160 -3.95 -14.56 3.09
CA SER A 160 -2.76 -13.92 3.69
C SER A 160 -2.19 -12.84 2.78
N GLU A 161 -2.13 -13.08 1.47
CA GLU A 161 -1.68 -12.10 0.49
C GLU A 161 -2.63 -10.90 0.40
N CYS A 162 -3.94 -11.13 0.25
CA CYS A 162 -4.94 -10.06 0.22
C CYS A 162 -4.89 -9.19 1.49
N LYS A 163 -4.66 -9.78 2.67
CA LYS A 163 -4.45 -9.02 3.92
C LYS A 163 -3.26 -8.06 3.82
N LYS A 164 -2.13 -8.51 3.27
CA LYS A 164 -0.94 -7.67 3.06
C LYS A 164 -1.21 -6.55 2.06
N GLU A 165 -1.93 -6.84 0.97
CA GLU A 165 -2.31 -5.84 -0.02
C GLU A 165 -3.21 -4.76 0.56
N ILE A 166 -4.22 -5.15 1.36
CA ILE A 166 -5.10 -4.20 2.05
C ILE A 166 -4.29 -3.28 2.97
N GLN A 167 -3.33 -3.82 3.74
CA GLN A 167 -2.46 -2.99 4.59
C GLN A 167 -1.61 -2.01 3.78
N ARG A 168 -1.11 -2.43 2.62
CA ARG A 168 -0.37 -1.54 1.70
C ARG A 168 -1.28 -0.45 1.13
N ALA A 169 -2.48 -0.81 0.68
CA ALA A 169 -3.47 0.14 0.15
C ALA A 169 -3.90 1.17 1.20
N LYS A 170 -4.12 0.75 2.46
CA LYS A 170 -4.39 1.65 3.59
C LYS A 170 -3.27 2.67 3.80
N ARG A 171 -2.01 2.22 3.76
CA ARG A 171 -0.84 3.13 3.86
C ARG A 171 -0.80 4.14 2.71
N ILE A 172 -1.01 3.70 1.47
CA ILE A 172 -1.04 4.59 0.30
C ILE A 172 -2.17 5.63 0.43
N ARG A 173 -3.36 5.21 0.88
CA ARG A 173 -4.48 6.11 1.12
C ARG A 173 -4.16 7.17 2.18
N LYS A 174 -3.53 6.77 3.29
CA LYS A 174 -3.10 7.70 4.34
C LYS A 174 -2.11 8.73 3.78
N ASN A 175 -1.08 8.29 3.07
CA ASN A 175 -0.11 9.19 2.46
C ASN A 175 -0.77 10.16 1.48
N ARG A 176 -1.73 9.69 0.67
CA ARG A 176 -2.49 10.55 -0.24
C ARG A 176 -3.28 11.62 0.50
N GLN A 177 -3.94 11.26 1.60
CA GLN A 177 -4.65 12.23 2.44
C GLN A 177 -3.72 13.28 3.05
N GLU A 178 -2.51 12.88 3.49
CA GLU A 178 -1.49 13.80 3.99
C GLU A 178 -1.01 14.76 2.89
N TYR A 179 -0.79 14.27 1.66
CA TYR A 179 -0.45 15.11 0.51
C TYR A 179 -1.58 16.09 0.16
N ASP A 180 -2.83 15.63 0.12
CA ASP A 180 -3.98 16.47 -0.18
C ASP A 180 -4.19 17.55 0.89
N ALA A 181 -3.95 17.22 2.17
CA ALA A 181 -4.00 18.17 3.27
C ALA A 181 -2.91 19.25 3.14
N LEU A 182 -1.66 18.86 2.87
CA LEU A 182 -0.56 19.80 2.63
C LEU A 182 -0.82 20.66 1.39
N ALA A 183 -1.33 20.09 0.30
CA ALA A 183 -1.67 20.81 -0.91
C ALA A 183 -2.73 21.89 -0.64
N LYS A 184 -3.76 21.59 0.16
CA LYS A 184 -4.77 22.57 0.59
C LYS A 184 -4.15 23.73 1.38
N VAL A 185 -3.19 23.45 2.28
CA VAL A 185 -2.47 24.50 3.02
C VAL A 185 -1.64 25.35 2.06
N ILE A 186 -0.91 24.73 1.13
CA ILE A 186 -0.09 25.44 0.13
C ILE A 186 -0.97 26.36 -0.74
N GLN A 187 -2.17 25.92 -1.13
CA GLN A 187 -3.10 26.71 -1.93
C GLN A 187 -3.65 27.96 -1.21
N GLN A 188 -3.53 28.05 0.13
CA GLN A 188 -3.88 29.27 0.86
C GLN A 188 -2.83 30.39 0.67
N HIS A 189 -1.63 30.04 0.22
CA HIS A 189 -0.57 31.00 -0.07
C HIS A 189 -0.64 31.49 -1.53
N PRO A 190 -0.25 32.74 -1.79
CA PRO A 190 -0.23 33.30 -3.14
C PRO A 190 0.75 32.55 -4.04
N ASP A 191 0.51 32.62 -5.35
CA ASP A 191 1.35 31.94 -6.31
C ASP A 191 2.80 32.42 -6.25
N ARG A 192 3.73 31.47 -6.32
CA ARG A 192 5.16 31.75 -6.21
C ARG A 192 5.65 32.63 -7.36
N HIS A 193 5.13 32.44 -8.57
CA HIS A 193 5.57 33.23 -9.72
C HIS A 193 5.08 34.68 -9.61
N GLU A 194 3.84 34.87 -9.15
CA GLU A 194 3.29 36.21 -8.93
C GLU A 194 4.06 36.97 -7.84
N THR A 195 4.32 36.32 -6.70
CA THR A 195 5.10 36.93 -5.60
C THR A 195 6.53 37.28 -6.01
N LEU A 196 7.20 36.42 -6.81
CA LEU A 196 8.52 36.74 -7.34
C LEU A 196 8.51 37.96 -8.27
N LYS A 197 7.48 38.10 -9.11
CA LYS A 197 7.33 39.25 -10.00
C LYS A 197 7.11 40.55 -9.23
N GLN A 198 6.30 40.50 -8.16
CA GLN A 198 6.12 41.65 -7.26
C GLN A 198 7.43 42.03 -6.57
N LEU A 199 8.20 41.04 -6.10
CA LEU A 199 9.50 41.26 -5.46
C LEU A 199 10.49 41.95 -6.43
N GLU A 200 10.57 41.49 -7.67
CA GLU A 200 11.42 42.12 -8.70
C GLU A 200 11.00 43.57 -9.00
N ALA A 201 9.69 43.85 -8.97
CA ALA A 201 9.20 45.21 -9.15
C ALA A 201 9.57 46.13 -7.97
N LEU A 202 9.40 45.65 -6.74
CA LEU A 202 9.82 46.39 -5.53
C LEU A 202 11.34 46.63 -5.50
N ASP A 203 12.15 45.65 -5.90
CA ASP A 203 13.61 45.81 -5.96
C ASP A 203 14.03 46.91 -6.94
N LYS A 204 13.35 47.00 -8.10
CA LYS A 204 13.59 48.09 -9.06
C LYS A 204 13.21 49.44 -8.49
N GLU A 205 12.08 49.53 -7.77
CA GLU A 205 11.65 50.77 -7.12
C GLU A 205 12.60 51.19 -6.00
N LEU A 206 13.07 50.25 -5.19
CA LEU A 206 14.09 50.50 -4.16
C LEU A 206 15.39 51.03 -4.76
N GLN A 207 15.86 50.42 -5.86
CA GLN A 207 17.05 50.92 -6.55
C GLN A 207 16.86 52.35 -7.05
N GLN A 208 15.71 52.64 -7.67
CA GLN A 208 15.39 53.99 -8.12
C GLN A 208 15.35 55.01 -6.98
N LEU A 209 14.72 54.66 -5.85
CA LEU A 209 14.67 55.53 -4.67
C LEU A 209 16.06 55.74 -4.06
N SER A 210 16.91 54.71 -4.07
CA SER A 210 18.31 54.82 -3.63
C SER A 210 19.08 55.83 -4.49
N ASP A 211 18.97 55.70 -5.83
CA ASP A 211 19.64 56.60 -6.77
C ASP A 211 19.16 58.06 -6.60
N ILE A 212 17.85 58.25 -6.38
CA ILE A 212 17.27 59.58 -6.10
C ILE A 212 17.81 60.14 -4.79
N LYS A 213 17.87 59.33 -3.73
CA LYS A 213 18.41 59.74 -2.44
C LYS A 213 19.87 60.18 -2.58
N GLU A 214 20.71 59.37 -3.23
CA GLU A 214 22.12 59.71 -3.46
C GLU A 214 22.27 61.03 -4.24
N ASN A 215 21.43 61.24 -5.25
CA ASN A 215 21.43 62.50 -6.02
C ASN A 215 21.01 63.71 -5.16
N VAL A 216 20.00 63.56 -4.29
CA VAL A 216 19.57 64.63 -3.38
C VAL A 216 20.65 64.92 -2.34
N ASP A 217 21.25 63.89 -1.75
CA ASP A 217 22.36 64.03 -0.79
C ASP A 217 23.56 64.73 -1.44
N ALA A 218 23.91 64.38 -2.67
CA ALA A 218 24.97 65.05 -3.44
C ALA A 218 24.66 66.54 -3.68
N LYS A 219 23.40 66.87 -4.03
CA LYS A 219 22.97 68.28 -4.18
C LYS A 219 23.04 69.04 -2.86
N LEU A 220 22.62 68.41 -1.76
CA LEU A 220 22.63 69.01 -0.43
C LEU A 220 24.07 69.28 0.03
N GLU A 221 24.99 68.35 -0.17
CA GLU A 221 26.41 68.53 0.11
C GLU A 221 27.04 69.64 -0.77
N LEU A 222 26.66 69.72 -2.05
CA LEU A 222 27.08 70.83 -2.90
C LEU A 222 26.59 72.18 -2.36
N ARG A 223 25.33 72.28 -1.92
CA ARG A 223 24.78 73.51 -1.32
C ARG A 223 25.47 73.86 0.00
N LYS A 224 25.77 72.89 0.86
CA LYS A 224 26.55 73.12 2.09
C LYS A 224 27.92 73.71 1.78
N LYS A 225 28.62 73.16 0.78
CA LYS A 225 29.93 73.70 0.32
C LYS A 225 29.80 75.12 -0.21
N GLN A 226 28.78 75.41 -1.02
CA GLN A 226 28.50 76.77 -1.52
C GLN A 226 28.21 77.75 -0.38
N PHE A 227 27.40 77.37 0.61
CA PHE A 227 27.14 78.17 1.80
C PHE A 227 28.39 78.43 2.63
N HIS A 228 29.26 77.42 2.77
CA HIS A 228 30.52 77.58 3.49
C HIS A 228 31.43 78.60 2.82
N VAL A 229 31.58 78.53 1.48
CA VAL A 229 32.33 79.53 0.71
C VAL A 229 31.75 80.93 0.92
N LEU A 230 30.43 81.09 0.82
CA LEU A 230 29.77 82.39 1.07
C LEU A 230 30.06 82.90 2.49
N LEU A 231 29.92 82.05 3.51
CA LEU A 231 30.18 82.43 4.90
C LEU A 231 31.65 82.85 5.11
N SER A 232 32.61 82.13 4.52
CA SER A 232 34.02 82.51 4.56
C SER A 232 34.26 83.87 3.90
N THR A 233 33.67 84.14 2.73
CA THR A 233 33.80 85.46 2.09
C THR A 233 33.18 86.59 2.93
N ILE A 234 32.06 86.33 3.61
CA ILE A 234 31.46 87.31 4.53
C ILE A 234 32.40 87.57 5.72
N GLN A 235 32.99 86.52 6.30
CA GLN A 235 33.95 86.65 7.41
C GLN A 235 35.21 87.41 6.99
N GLU A 236 35.74 87.14 5.80
CA GLU A 236 36.89 87.87 5.24
C GLU A 236 36.57 89.36 5.03
N LEU A 237 35.38 89.67 4.49
CA LEU A 237 34.93 91.06 4.35
C LEU A 237 34.74 91.74 5.70
N GLN A 238 34.15 91.06 6.69
CA GLN A 238 34.04 91.58 8.06
C GLN A 238 35.42 91.83 8.67
N GLN A 239 36.36 90.91 8.50
CA GLN A 239 37.73 91.07 8.99
C GLN A 239 38.46 92.21 8.28
N THR A 240 38.17 92.44 7.00
CA THR A 240 38.70 93.59 6.24
C THR A 240 38.13 94.90 6.79
N LEU A 241 36.82 94.98 7.02
CA LEU A 241 36.17 96.15 7.64
C LEU A 241 36.70 96.41 9.06
N ASP A 242 36.83 95.37 9.89
CA ASP A 242 37.40 95.48 11.24
C ASP A 242 38.88 95.91 11.22
N ASN A 243 39.61 95.60 10.16
CA ASN A 243 41.00 96.05 9.98
C ASN A 243 41.07 97.49 9.47
N ASP A 244 40.16 97.90 8.58
CA ASP A 244 40.03 99.28 8.10
C ASP A 244 39.61 100.22 9.25
N ASP A 245 38.66 99.82 10.11
CA ASP A 245 38.28 100.56 11.31
C ASP A 245 39.45 100.74 12.30
N LYS A 246 40.36 99.75 12.38
CA LYS A 246 41.59 99.86 13.19
C LYS A 246 42.62 100.79 12.57
N LEU A 247 42.73 100.82 11.23
CA LEU A 247 43.63 101.72 10.51
C LEU A 247 43.15 103.17 10.54
N GLU A 248 41.83 103.43 10.52
CA GLU A 248 41.26 104.77 10.71
C GLU A 248 41.47 105.29 12.15
N ASN A 249 41.43 104.40 13.15
CA ASN A 249 41.69 104.77 14.56
C ASN A 249 43.19 105.06 14.82
N ASP A 250 44.12 104.40 14.12
CA ASP A 250 45.56 104.71 14.18
C ASP A 250 45.96 105.92 13.30
N GLY A 251 45.15 106.28 12.29
CA GLY A 251 45.37 107.43 11.41
C GLY A 251 45.02 108.80 12.01
N ASN A 252 44.21 108.87 13.07
CA ASN A 252 43.77 110.13 13.70
C ASN A 252 44.65 110.57 14.90
N SER A 253 45.84 109.97 15.07
CA SER A 253 46.77 110.29 16.17
C SER A 253 48.18 110.68 15.71
N GLN A 254 48.35 111.40 14.61
CA GLN A 254 49.58 112.20 14.39
C GLN A 254 49.49 113.23 13.24
N GLU A 255 48.77 114.33 13.47
CA GLU A 255 49.21 115.64 12.96
C GLU A 255 49.29 116.61 14.15
N SER A 256 50.46 117.25 14.26
CA SER A 256 50.90 118.13 15.35
C SER A 256 50.28 119.52 15.28
N PRO A 257 50.40 120.31 16.36
CA PRO A 257 50.63 121.73 16.20
C PRO A 257 51.96 122.16 16.83
N MET A 258 52.78 122.81 16.01
CA MET A 258 53.89 123.66 16.44
C MET A 258 53.35 125.00 16.97
N GLU A 259 54.01 125.52 18.01
CA GLU A 259 54.54 126.90 18.11
C GLU A 259 54.05 127.87 19.23
N ASN A 260 55.05 128.31 20.01
CA ASN A 260 55.32 129.57 20.74
C ASN A 260 54.73 129.92 22.13
N GLY A 261 55.66 130.29 23.03
CA GLY A 261 55.52 131.47 23.90
C GLY A 261 56.22 131.41 25.27
N GLU A 262 57.34 132.16 25.38
CA GLU A 262 58.15 132.58 26.55
C GLU A 262 59.31 131.68 27.05
#